data_AF-A0A4Y2DG77-F1
#
_entry.id   AF-A0A4Y2DG77-F1
#
_cell.length_a   1.000
_cell.length_b   1.000
_cell.length_c   1.000
_cell.angle_alpha   90.00
_cell.angle_beta   90.00
_cell.angle_gamma   90.00
#
_symmetry.space_group_name_H-M   'P 1'
#
loop_
_entity.id
_entity.type
_entity.pdbx_description
1 polymer ?
#
loop_
_entity_poly.entity_id
_entity_poly.type
_entity_poly.pdbx_seq_one_letter_code
_entity_poly.pdbx_strand_id
1 'polypeptide(L)'
;MGFRRGIGNLTIQQQEAIVNGRAQDIARELFNPPNPKPSVRIIRRRLQAAGLNGKRPVKKPIISTKNRKARVERAKAHKYWFKKEWEDVLWSDERKYMLFGTDGIQWIRRPQGTRFDPKYQISS
;
A
#
# COMPACT_ATOMS: atom_id res chain seq x y z
N MET A 1 4.76 38.45 8.45
CA MET A 1 4.94 37.70 9.72
C MET A 1 3.84 36.65 9.78
N GLY A 2 4.04 35.33 9.85
CA GLY A 2 5.21 34.54 10.19
C GLY A 2 4.71 33.33 10.98
N PHE A 3 4.22 32.27 10.31
CA PHE A 3 4.11 30.93 10.89
C PHE A 3 4.20 29.85 9.79
N ARG A 4 5.35 29.81 9.11
CA ARG A 4 5.86 28.56 8.52
C ARG A 4 6.54 27.79 9.67
N ARG A 5 5.80 26.97 10.41
CA ARG A 5 6.39 26.04 11.39
C ARG A 5 6.18 24.59 10.95
N GLY A 6 7.23 24.05 10.35
CA GLY A 6 7.73 22.69 10.62
C GLY A 6 6.91 21.50 10.11
N ILE A 7 7.05 21.19 8.83
CA ILE A 7 7.04 19.78 8.34
C ILE A 7 8.49 19.34 8.06
N GLY A 8 9.46 19.90 8.80
CA GLY A 8 10.89 19.77 8.50
C GLY A 8 11.59 18.58 9.18
N ASN A 9 11.13 18.12 10.35
CA ASN A 9 11.93 17.22 11.19
C ASN A 9 11.10 16.03 11.72
N LEU A 10 10.32 15.36 10.86
CA LEU A 10 9.81 14.03 11.22
C LEU A 10 10.89 13.01 10.90
N THR A 11 11.24 12.17 11.87
CA THR A 11 12.16 11.06 11.66
C THR A 11 11.58 10.10 10.61
N ILE A 12 12.44 9.32 9.94
CA ILE A 12 12.02 8.34 8.93
C ILE A 12 10.95 7.39 9.53
N GLN A 13 11.15 6.97 10.77
CA GLN A 13 10.21 6.12 11.52
C GLN A 13 8.83 6.79 11.72
N GLN A 14 8.81 8.09 12.05
CA GLN A 14 7.55 8.84 12.20
C GLN A 14 6.81 8.99 10.86
N GLN A 15 7.54 9.17 9.76
CA GLN A 15 6.95 9.23 8.42
C GLN A 15 6.36 7.88 8.01
N GLU A 16 7.07 6.78 8.26
CA GLU A 16 6.59 5.42 8.01
C GLU A 16 5.36 5.06 8.87
N ALA A 17 5.36 5.46 10.14
CA ALA A 17 4.21 5.29 11.03
C ALA A 17 2.96 6.04 10.54
N ILE A 18 3.13 7.22 9.93
CA ILE A 18 2.02 7.97 9.33
C ILE A 18 1.48 7.24 8.09
N VAL A 19 2.34 6.61 7.28
CA VAL A 19 1.92 5.90 6.06
C VAL A 19 1.29 4.54 6.39
N ASN A 20 1.84 3.80 7.34
CA ASN A 20 1.47 2.40 7.60
C ASN A 20 0.64 2.20 8.89
N GLY A 21 0.58 3.19 9.77
CA GLY A 21 -0.01 3.07 11.10
C GLY A 21 -1.47 3.49 11.19
N ARG A 22 -2.17 2.91 12.17
CA ARG A 22 -3.46 3.46 12.63
C ARG A 22 -3.19 4.70 13.47
N ALA A 23 -4.22 5.51 13.68
CA ALA A 23 -4.10 6.71 14.49
C ALA A 23 -3.66 6.42 15.95
N GLN A 24 -3.90 5.21 16.46
CA GLN A 24 -3.41 4.74 17.76
C GLN A 24 -1.90 4.50 17.75
N ASP A 25 -1.40 3.86 16.69
CA ASP A 25 0.03 3.54 16.53
C ASP A 25 0.82 4.85 16.36
N ILE A 26 0.31 5.77 15.52
CA ILE A 26 0.88 7.12 15.37
C ILE A 26 0.87 7.90 16.70
N ALA A 27 -0.16 7.75 17.54
CA ALA A 27 -0.20 8.40 18.86
C ALA A 27 0.88 7.88 19.81
N ARG A 28 1.29 6.62 19.65
CA ARG A 28 2.38 6.01 20.42
C ARG A 28 3.72 6.55 19.94
N GLU A 29 3.94 6.60 18.63
CA GLU A 29 5.20 7.08 18.02
C GLU A 29 5.44 8.59 18.20
N LEU A 30 4.37 9.39 18.25
CA LEU A 30 4.47 10.84 18.45
C LEU A 30 4.54 11.24 19.93
N PHE A 31 4.46 10.28 20.86
CA PHE A 31 4.61 10.58 22.27
C PHE A 31 6.08 10.86 22.59
N ASN A 32 6.41 12.11 22.90
CA ASN A 32 7.77 12.52 23.24
C ASN A 32 7.76 13.45 24.47
N PRO A 33 8.17 12.99 25.65
CA PRO A 33 8.24 13.82 26.85
C PRO A 33 9.23 14.99 26.66
N PRO A 34 8.93 16.20 27.17
CA PRO A 34 7.87 16.53 28.14
C PRO A 34 6.47 16.78 27.51
N ASN A 35 6.30 16.60 26.20
CA ASN A 35 5.02 16.87 25.55
C ASN A 35 3.96 15.79 25.88
N PRO A 36 2.70 16.20 26.10
CA PRO A 36 1.62 15.27 26.36
C PRO A 36 1.31 14.41 25.14
N LYS A 37 0.89 13.17 25.38
CA LYS A 37 0.49 12.24 24.33
C LYS A 37 -0.68 12.82 23.52
N PRO A 38 -0.56 12.95 22.18
CA PRO A 38 -1.64 13.47 21.36
C PRO A 38 -2.84 12.50 21.36
N SER A 39 -4.05 13.04 21.42
CA SER A 39 -5.26 12.20 21.34
C SER A 39 -5.44 11.61 19.93
N VAL A 40 -5.94 10.38 19.87
CA VAL A 40 -6.26 9.68 18.61
C VAL A 40 -7.23 10.49 17.74
N ARG A 41 -8.15 11.25 18.38
CA ARG A 41 -9.11 12.11 17.68
C ARG A 41 -8.41 13.26 16.94
N ILE A 42 -7.43 13.90 17.57
CA ILE A 42 -6.65 14.98 16.96
C ILE A 42 -5.86 14.45 15.77
N ILE A 43 -5.20 13.30 15.93
CA ILE A 43 -4.42 12.66 14.87
C ILE A 43 -5.33 12.33 13.67
N ARG A 44 -6.49 11.71 13.91
CA ARG A 44 -7.44 11.38 12.83
C ARG A 44 -7.90 12.63 12.07
N ARG A 45 -8.21 13.73 12.78
CA ARG A 45 -8.58 15.03 12.16
C ARG A 45 -7.44 15.60 11.32
N ARG A 46 -6.21 15.62 11.85
CA ARG A 46 -5.04 16.13 11.13
C ARG A 46 -4.73 15.31 9.87
N LEU A 47 -4.83 13.98 9.96
CA LEU A 47 -4.64 13.09 8.81
C LEU A 47 -5.72 13.33 7.74
N GLN A 48 -6.97 13.49 8.12
CA GLN A 48 -8.06 13.82 7.18
C GLN A 48 -7.85 15.20 6.53
N ALA A 49 -7.47 16.21 7.32
CA ALA A 49 -7.15 17.54 6.80
C ALA A 49 -5.97 17.51 5.81
N ALA A 50 -5.02 16.58 5.98
CA ALA A 50 -3.93 16.33 5.04
C ALA A 50 -4.30 15.41 3.87
N GLY A 51 -5.56 14.96 3.76
CA GLY A 51 -6.04 14.03 2.72
C GLY A 51 -5.52 12.59 2.87
N LEU A 52 -4.95 12.22 4.01
CA LEU A 52 -4.34 10.92 4.27
C LEU A 52 -5.37 9.91 4.82
N ASN A 53 -6.15 9.37 3.91
CA ASN A 53 -7.21 8.42 4.23
C ASN A 53 -6.68 6.98 4.22
N GLY A 54 -7.25 6.12 5.08
CA GLY A 54 -6.97 4.69 5.06
C GLY A 54 -7.45 4.05 3.76
N LYS A 55 -6.57 3.35 3.05
CA LYS A 55 -6.82 2.66 1.78
C LYS A 55 -6.11 1.31 1.76
N ARG A 56 -6.63 0.37 0.98
CA ARG A 56 -5.96 -0.89 0.70
C ARG A 56 -4.76 -0.62 -0.23
N PRO A 57 -3.54 -1.07 0.12
CA PRO A 57 -2.36 -0.95 -0.71
C PRO A 57 -2.52 -1.80 -1.98
N VAL A 58 -1.78 -1.43 -3.02
CA VAL A 58 -1.65 -2.29 -4.20
C VAL A 58 -0.47 -3.23 -3.95
N LYS A 59 -0.75 -4.53 -3.99
CA LYS A 59 0.27 -5.57 -4.00
C LYS A 59 0.75 -5.76 -5.43
N LYS A 60 2.01 -5.46 -5.73
CA LYS A 60 2.61 -5.76 -7.03
C LYS A 60 3.80 -6.69 -6.83
N PRO A 61 3.81 -7.87 -7.47
CA PRO A 61 5.00 -8.71 -7.45
C PRO A 61 6.12 -7.99 -8.18
N ILE A 62 7.34 -8.13 -7.65
CA ILE A 62 8.54 -7.66 -8.32
C ILE A 62 8.81 -8.65 -9.46
N ILE A 63 8.46 -8.24 -10.69
CA ILE A 63 8.67 -9.07 -11.88
C ILE A 63 10.04 -8.72 -12.46
N SER A 64 10.90 -9.73 -12.63
CA SER A 64 12.19 -9.57 -13.29
C SER A 64 12.03 -9.08 -14.74
N THR A 65 13.06 -8.43 -15.26
CA THR A 65 13.07 -7.94 -16.65
C THR A 65 12.82 -9.08 -17.65
N LYS A 66 13.41 -10.26 -17.40
CA LYS A 66 13.21 -11.49 -18.18
C LYS A 66 11.74 -11.93 -18.18
N ASN A 67 11.13 -12.05 -17.00
CA ASN A 67 9.74 -12.51 -16.88
C ASN A 67 8.75 -11.50 -17.50
N ARG A 68 9.07 -10.19 -17.42
CA ARG A 68 8.28 -9.16 -18.09
C ARG A 68 8.30 -9.31 -19.61
N LYS A 69 9.46 -9.57 -20.22
CA LYS A 69 9.58 -9.82 -21.66
C LYS A 69 8.79 -11.05 -22.08
N ALA A 70 9.01 -12.19 -21.41
CA ALA A 70 8.31 -13.44 -21.70
C ALA A 70 6.78 -13.30 -21.59
N ARG A 71 6.28 -12.55 -20.60
CA ARG A 71 4.85 -12.24 -20.47
C ARG A 71 4.31 -11.45 -21.66
N VAL A 72 5.04 -10.43 -22.11
CA VAL A 72 4.63 -9.60 -23.26
C VAL A 72 4.66 -10.41 -24.55
N GLU A 73 5.69 -11.22 -24.77
CA GLU A 73 5.81 -12.09 -25.93
C GLU A 73 4.67 -13.10 -25.97
N ARG A 74 4.39 -13.77 -24.85
CA ARG A 74 3.25 -14.70 -24.74
C ARG A 74 1.92 -14.00 -25.05
N ALA A 75 1.68 -12.83 -24.46
CA ALA A 75 0.46 -12.06 -24.71
C ALA A 75 0.32 -11.63 -26.18
N LYS A 76 1.42 -11.26 -26.84
CA LYS A 76 1.41 -10.92 -28.27
C LYS A 76 1.13 -12.14 -29.15
N ALA A 77 1.78 -13.27 -28.86
CA ALA A 77 1.61 -14.51 -29.62
C ALA A 77 0.17 -15.04 -29.57
N HIS A 78 -0.53 -14.84 -28.45
CA HIS A 78 -1.90 -15.33 -28.23
C HIS A 78 -2.95 -14.21 -28.35
N LYS A 79 -2.57 -13.01 -28.84
CA LYS A 79 -3.46 -11.83 -28.89
C LYS A 79 -4.69 -12.06 -29.76
N TYR A 80 -4.53 -12.84 -30.83
CA TYR A 80 -5.56 -13.11 -31.83
C TYR A 80 -6.14 -14.52 -31.75
N TRP A 81 -5.88 -15.24 -30.66
CA TRP A 81 -6.49 -16.54 -30.43
C TRP A 81 -8.01 -16.41 -30.31
N PHE A 82 -8.71 -17.28 -31.02
CA PHE A 82 -10.15 -17.46 -30.96
C PHE A 82 -10.55 -18.34 -29.77
N LYS A 83 -11.85 -18.33 -29.45
CA LYS A 83 -12.39 -19.06 -28.30
C LYS A 83 -12.02 -20.55 -28.31
N LYS A 84 -12.06 -21.19 -29.47
CA LYS A 84 -11.74 -22.62 -29.64
C LYS A 84 -10.31 -22.95 -29.20
N GLU A 85 -9.34 -22.09 -29.54
CA GLU A 85 -7.94 -22.28 -29.16
C GLU A 85 -7.75 -22.18 -27.63
N TRP A 86 -8.56 -21.38 -26.94
CA TRP A 86 -8.54 -21.29 -25.47
C TRP A 86 -9.22 -22.48 -24.79
N GLU A 87 -10.23 -23.08 -25.43
CA GLU A 87 -10.94 -24.26 -24.91
C GLU A 87 -10.03 -25.50 -24.86
N ASP A 88 -9.06 -25.57 -25.78
CA ASP A 88 -8.08 -26.67 -25.83
C ASP A 88 -6.96 -26.52 -24.78
N VAL A 89 -6.91 -25.41 -24.02
CA VAL A 89 -5.88 -25.21 -22.99
C VAL A 89 -6.32 -25.80 -21.66
N LEU A 90 -5.61 -26.83 -21.19
CA LEU A 90 -5.75 -27.36 -19.84
C LEU A 90 -4.97 -26.49 -18.85
N TRP A 91 -5.68 -25.84 -17.93
CA TRP A 91 -5.10 -25.01 -16.88
C TRP A 91 -4.99 -25.79 -15.56
N SER A 92 -3.85 -25.69 -14.91
CA SER A 92 -3.64 -26.16 -13.53
C SER A 92 -3.04 -25.02 -12.69
N ASP A 93 -3.46 -24.94 -11.42
CA ASP A 93 -2.93 -23.99 -10.44
C ASP A 93 -3.14 -24.56 -9.03
N GLU A 94 -2.32 -24.13 -8.09
CA GLU A 94 -2.42 -24.50 -6.68
C GLU A 94 -2.93 -23.32 -5.86
N ARG A 95 -3.86 -23.57 -4.93
CA ARG A 95 -4.35 -22.54 -4.02
C ARG A 95 -4.26 -23.00 -2.56
N LYS A 96 -3.83 -22.08 -1.70
CA LYS A 96 -3.81 -22.26 -0.26
C LYS A 96 -5.19 -21.96 0.32
N TYR A 97 -5.75 -22.92 1.06
CA TYR A 97 -6.94 -22.73 1.89
C TYR A 97 -6.52 -22.70 3.36
N MET A 98 -6.93 -21.66 4.09
CA MET A 98 -6.65 -21.53 5.53
C MET A 98 -7.92 -21.80 6.33
N LEU A 99 -7.84 -22.72 7.29
CA LEU A 99 -8.96 -23.07 8.17
C LEU A 99 -9.13 -22.07 9.32
N PHE A 100 -8.04 -21.49 9.79
CA PHE A 100 -8.03 -20.48 10.85
C PHE A 100 -7.12 -19.32 10.47
N GLY A 101 -7.58 -18.09 10.74
CA GLY A 101 -6.87 -16.86 10.40
C GLY A 101 -7.02 -16.44 8.95
N THR A 102 -6.51 -15.24 8.64
CA THR A 102 -6.39 -14.73 7.27
C THR A 102 -5.03 -14.05 7.14
N ASP A 103 -4.51 -13.90 5.93
CA ASP A 103 -3.31 -13.08 5.67
C ASP A 103 -3.50 -11.61 6.07
N GLY A 104 -4.71 -11.22 6.46
CA GLY A 104 -5.05 -9.88 6.91
C GLY A 104 -4.99 -8.84 5.79
N ILE A 105 -5.58 -7.68 6.05
CA ILE A 105 -5.42 -6.51 5.20
C ILE A 105 -4.53 -5.52 5.95
N GLN A 106 -3.31 -5.33 5.47
CA GLN A 106 -2.51 -4.18 5.86
C GLN A 106 -3.13 -2.93 5.23
N TRP A 107 -3.49 -1.96 6.06
CA TRP A 107 -4.02 -0.68 5.61
C TRP A 107 -2.89 0.34 5.51
N ILE A 108 -2.89 1.13 4.45
CA ILE A 108 -1.97 2.26 4.29
C ILE A 108 -2.76 3.57 4.23
N ARG A 109 -2.08 4.68 4.51
CA ARG A 109 -2.63 6.03 4.40
C ARG A 109 -2.00 6.73 3.21
N ARG A 110 -2.83 7.21 2.28
CA ARG A 110 -2.36 7.95 1.11
C ARG A 110 -3.39 8.95 0.60
N PRO A 111 -2.93 9.99 -0.12
CA PRO A 111 -3.82 10.89 -0.85
C PRO A 111 -4.66 10.19 -1.91
N GLN A 112 -5.70 10.87 -2.40
CA GLN A 112 -6.44 10.41 -3.57
C GLN A 112 -5.58 10.51 -4.84
N GLY A 113 -5.76 9.60 -5.78
CA GLY A 113 -5.02 9.58 -7.06
C GLY A 113 -3.62 8.94 -7.00
N THR A 114 -3.00 8.81 -5.83
CA THR A 114 -1.64 8.23 -5.70
C THR A 114 -1.65 6.70 -5.63
N ARG A 115 -2.59 6.05 -6.34
CA ARG A 115 -2.81 4.59 -6.21
C ARG A 115 -1.59 3.76 -6.61
N PHE A 116 -0.89 4.21 -7.63
CA PHE A 116 0.21 3.50 -8.27
C PHE A 116 1.58 4.12 -7.99
N ASP A 117 1.67 5.09 -7.08
CA ASP A 117 2.95 5.61 -6.62
C ASP A 117 3.72 4.50 -5.87
N PRO A 118 4.99 4.21 -6.23
CA PRO A 118 5.82 3.21 -5.55
C PRO A 118 5.86 3.37 -4.02
N LYS A 119 5.80 4.60 -3.50
CA LYS A 119 5.79 4.88 -2.05
C LYS A 119 4.62 4.22 -1.30
N TYR A 120 3.51 3.99 -2.00
CA TYR A 120 2.27 3.42 -1.45
C TYR A 120 1.97 2.01 -1.99
N GLN A 121 2.94 1.38 -2.63
CA GLN A 121 2.86 -0.01 -3.09
C GLN A 121 3.53 -0.93 -2.07
N ILE A 122 3.02 -2.14 -1.98
CA ILE A 122 3.64 -3.21 -1.19
C ILE A 122 4.15 -4.25 -2.19
N SER A 123 5.40 -4.67 -2.02
CA SER A 123 5.93 -5.83 -2.72
C SER A 123 5.22 -7.07 -2.19
N SER A 124 4.54 -7.82 -3.06
CA SER A 124 4.06 -9.16 -2.73
C SER A 124 5.18 -10.18 -2.83
#